data_AF-A0A352CD13-F1
#
_entry.id   AF-A0A352CD13-F1
#
_cell.length_a   1.000
_cell.length_b   1.000
_cell.length_c   1.000
_cell.angle_alpha   90.00
_cell.angle_beta   90.00
_cell.angle_gamma   90.00
#
_symmetry.space_group_name_H-M   'P 1'
#
loop_
_entity.id
_entity.type
_entity.pdbx_description
1 polymer ?
#
loop_
_entity_poly.entity_id
_entity_poly.type
_entity_poly.pdbx_seq_one_letter_code
_entity_poly.pdbx_strand_id
1 'polypeptide(L)'
;LSLAASAFGHNPAAATDLTPRRKPPIAAIAIAPTTDASALQAIFASIERGDIAAARRSEGAVRDKIARDLARWAIVANDPNASWSETAEAIVQFAGWPRARELRLRAEQMLARGALSAGQTADWLMRFPPLSGLGALAQAQALNALGEREQARQKLKALWRERNLPVADQSAALSRFAGDLTREDHEARVDLLIWLEEFSTARALFSQLSPSMRAAAEARILLAQRSRTANAALAAVPAGLQETAGVQYERARWRRRNGLAED
;
A
#
# COMPACT_ATOMS: atom_id res chain seq x y z
N LEU A 1 -76.80 16.46 -25.72
CA LEU A 1 -76.11 15.71 -26.79
C LEU A 1 -74.67 15.48 -26.35
N SER A 2 -74.33 14.20 -26.12
CA SER A 2 -73.01 13.56 -25.92
C SER A 2 -72.00 14.20 -24.94
N LEU A 3 -71.76 13.66 -23.74
CA LEU A 3 -70.96 12.47 -23.40
C LEU A 3 -69.59 12.40 -24.10
N ALA A 4 -68.54 12.72 -23.34
CA ALA A 4 -67.20 12.18 -23.50
C ALA A 4 -66.53 12.13 -22.12
N ALA A 5 -66.73 11.02 -21.41
CA ALA A 5 -66.00 10.71 -20.18
C ALA A 5 -64.69 10.02 -20.57
N SER A 6 -63.57 10.71 -20.41
CA SER A 6 -62.25 10.11 -20.55
C SER A 6 -61.96 9.21 -19.35
N ALA A 7 -62.11 7.91 -19.53
CA ALA A 7 -61.69 6.90 -18.56
C ALA A 7 -60.15 6.82 -18.56
N PHE A 8 -59.52 7.28 -17.48
CA PHE A 8 -58.14 6.94 -17.16
C PHE A 8 -58.08 5.47 -16.73
N GLY A 9 -57.78 4.59 -17.70
CA GLY A 9 -57.44 3.20 -17.43
C GLY A 9 -56.17 3.12 -16.60
N HIS A 10 -56.32 2.81 -15.31
CA HIS A 10 -55.22 2.35 -14.48
C HIS A 10 -54.80 0.98 -14.99
N ASN A 11 -53.69 0.92 -15.72
CA ASN A 11 -53.06 -0.34 -16.08
C ASN A 11 -52.20 -0.77 -14.87
N PRO A 12 -52.57 -1.83 -14.11
CA PRO A 12 -51.69 -2.30 -13.05
C PRO A 12 -50.43 -2.83 -13.72
N ALA A 13 -49.30 -2.19 -13.40
CA ALA A 13 -47.98 -2.67 -13.80
C ALA A 13 -47.87 -4.12 -13.32
N ALA A 14 -47.92 -5.07 -14.26
CA ALA A 14 -47.67 -6.47 -13.98
C ALA A 14 -46.28 -6.55 -13.34
N ALA A 15 -46.25 -6.92 -12.06
CA ALA A 15 -45.00 -7.23 -11.37
C ALA A 15 -44.33 -8.35 -12.14
N THR A 16 -43.24 -8.03 -12.84
CA THR A 16 -42.40 -9.02 -13.50
C THR A 16 -41.83 -9.89 -12.39
N ASP A 17 -42.33 -11.13 -12.28
CA ASP A 17 -41.80 -12.11 -11.34
C ASP A 17 -40.28 -12.23 -11.54
N LEU A 18 -39.51 -11.69 -10.61
CA LEU A 18 -38.07 -11.91 -10.51
C LEU A 18 -37.84 -13.31 -9.95
N THR A 19 -38.31 -14.34 -10.65
CA THR A 19 -37.90 -15.71 -10.34
C THR A 19 -36.38 -15.77 -10.47
N PRO A 20 -35.65 -16.29 -9.46
CA PRO A 20 -34.22 -16.46 -9.56
C PRO A 20 -33.91 -17.39 -10.73
N ARG A 21 -33.38 -16.84 -11.82
CA ARG A 21 -32.92 -17.63 -12.96
C ARG A 21 -31.75 -18.49 -12.48
N ARG A 22 -31.90 -19.82 -12.53
CA ARG A 22 -30.76 -20.72 -12.35
C ARG A 22 -29.69 -20.31 -13.36
N LYS A 23 -28.49 -20.00 -12.85
CA LYS A 23 -27.32 -19.72 -13.68
C LYS A 23 -27.20 -20.87 -14.70
N PRO A 24 -27.20 -20.58 -16.02
CA PRO A 24 -27.00 -21.64 -17.00
C PRO A 24 -25.70 -22.37 -16.65
N PRO A 25 -25.64 -23.71 -16.76
CA PRO A 25 -24.39 -24.41 -16.54
C PRO A 25 -23.35 -23.74 -17.43
N ILE A 26 -22.21 -23.36 -16.84
CA ILE A 26 -21.08 -22.90 -17.63
C ILE A 26 -20.78 -24.07 -18.56
N ALA A 27 -21.04 -23.92 -19.86
CA ALA A 27 -20.64 -24.91 -20.83
C ALA A 27 -19.14 -25.10 -20.58
N ALA A 28 -18.74 -26.31 -20.20
CA ALA A 28 -17.33 -26.64 -20.10
C ALA A 28 -16.76 -26.35 -21.49
N ILE A 29 -16.01 -25.26 -21.61
CA ILE A 29 -15.17 -25.06 -22.78
C ILE A 29 -14.21 -26.22 -22.69
N ALA A 30 -14.40 -27.22 -23.57
CA ALA A 30 -13.41 -28.26 -23.77
C ALA A 30 -12.21 -27.55 -24.38
N ILE A 31 -11.38 -26.95 -23.53
CA ILE A 31 -10.01 -26.61 -23.89
C ILE A 31 -9.44 -27.99 -24.17
N ALA A 32 -9.25 -28.33 -25.44
CA ALA A 32 -8.49 -29.53 -25.81
C ALA A 32 -7.26 -29.55 -24.90
N PRO A 33 -6.90 -30.68 -24.27
CA PRO A 33 -5.72 -30.72 -23.43
C PRO A 33 -4.59 -30.17 -24.28
N THR A 34 -4.11 -28.97 -23.93
CA THR A 34 -2.95 -28.44 -24.62
C THR A 34 -1.88 -29.48 -24.36
N THR A 35 -1.00 -29.71 -25.34
CA THR A 35 0.18 -30.57 -25.15
C THR A 35 0.94 -30.23 -23.85
N ASP A 36 0.72 -29.01 -23.32
CA ASP A 36 1.33 -28.43 -22.14
C ASP A 36 0.48 -28.51 -20.85
N ALA A 37 -0.76 -29.02 -20.88
CA ALA A 37 -1.65 -29.00 -19.71
C ALA A 37 -1.07 -29.78 -18.52
N SER A 38 -0.49 -30.96 -18.78
CA SER A 38 0.19 -31.76 -17.75
C SER A 38 1.45 -31.08 -17.23
N ALA A 39 2.21 -30.41 -18.11
CA ALA A 39 3.39 -29.64 -17.73
C ALA A 39 3.03 -28.44 -16.83
N LEU A 40 1.98 -27.69 -17.17
CA LEU A 40 1.48 -26.60 -16.33
C LEU A 40 0.98 -27.11 -14.97
N GLN A 41 0.22 -28.20 -14.95
CA GLN A 41 -0.21 -28.83 -13.68
C GLN A 41 0.98 -29.19 -12.80
N ALA A 42 2.04 -29.78 -13.36
CA ALA A 42 3.25 -30.11 -12.62
C ALA A 42 3.97 -28.87 -12.07
N ILE A 43 4.02 -27.78 -12.85
CA ILE A 43 4.60 -26.49 -12.44
C ILE A 43 3.81 -25.91 -11.26
N PHE A 44 2.49 -25.77 -11.38
CA PHE A 44 1.66 -25.20 -10.31
C PHE A 44 1.67 -26.07 -9.04
N ALA A 45 1.60 -27.39 -9.19
CA ALA A 45 1.71 -28.30 -8.04
C ALA A 45 3.07 -28.20 -7.34
N SER A 46 4.15 -27.89 -8.07
CA SER A 46 5.47 -27.66 -7.48
C SER A 46 5.55 -26.32 -6.75
N ILE A 47 4.97 -25.27 -7.33
CA ILE A 47 4.84 -23.94 -6.70
C ILE A 47 4.04 -24.01 -5.40
N GLU A 48 2.91 -24.74 -5.39
CA GLU A 48 2.07 -24.92 -4.19
C GLU A 48 2.83 -25.60 -3.04
N ARG A 49 3.77 -26.49 -3.36
CA ARG A 49 4.66 -27.14 -2.38
C ARG A 49 5.88 -26.28 -2.01
N GLY A 50 6.05 -25.11 -2.62
CA GLY A 50 7.22 -24.24 -2.44
C GLY A 50 8.48 -24.69 -3.19
N ASP A 51 8.39 -25.72 -4.04
CA ASP A 51 9.54 -26.22 -4.83
C ASP A 51 9.63 -25.47 -6.17
N ILE A 52 10.15 -24.24 -6.10
CA ILE A 52 10.38 -23.39 -7.27
C ILE A 52 11.41 -24.02 -8.23
N ALA A 53 12.39 -24.75 -7.71
CA ALA A 53 13.40 -25.40 -8.54
C ALA A 53 12.78 -26.49 -9.43
N ALA A 54 11.86 -27.30 -8.90
CA ALA A 54 11.11 -28.27 -9.70
C ALA A 54 10.18 -27.60 -10.72
N ALA A 55 9.55 -26.48 -10.35
CA ALA A 55 8.75 -25.69 -11.28
C ALA A 55 9.60 -25.20 -12.47
N ARG A 56 10.77 -24.61 -12.22
CA ARG A 56 11.73 -24.16 -13.25
C ARG A 56 12.20 -25.29 -14.16
N ARG A 57 12.52 -26.48 -13.60
CA ARG A 57 12.90 -27.65 -14.42
C ARG A 57 11.80 -28.09 -15.39
N SER A 58 10.54 -27.90 -15.00
CA SER A 58 9.38 -28.30 -15.79
C SER A 58 8.99 -27.28 -16.86
N GLU A 59 9.53 -26.06 -16.81
CA GLU A 59 9.22 -24.98 -17.78
C GLU A 59 9.59 -25.36 -19.22
N GLY A 60 10.71 -26.07 -19.41
CA GLY A 60 11.20 -26.48 -20.73
C GLY A 60 10.26 -27.44 -21.48
N ALA A 61 9.34 -28.10 -20.76
CA ALA A 61 8.35 -28.98 -21.36
C ALA A 61 7.17 -28.24 -21.99
N VAL A 62 6.99 -26.94 -21.68
CA VAL A 62 5.89 -26.11 -22.18
C VAL A 62 6.24 -25.55 -23.56
N ARG A 63 5.46 -25.91 -24.57
CA ARG A 63 5.70 -25.56 -25.98
C ARG A 63 4.98 -24.29 -26.40
N ASP A 64 3.68 -24.19 -26.12
CA ASP A 64 2.86 -23.05 -26.47
C ASP A 64 3.38 -21.76 -25.81
N LYS A 65 3.34 -20.67 -26.57
CA LYS A 65 3.89 -19.39 -26.12
C LYS A 65 3.14 -18.85 -24.91
N ILE A 66 1.80 -18.89 -24.94
CA ILE A 66 0.95 -18.34 -23.87
C ILE A 66 1.10 -19.20 -22.61
N ALA A 67 1.12 -20.52 -22.77
CA ALA A 67 1.38 -21.45 -21.67
C ALA A 67 2.74 -21.19 -21.02
N ARG A 68 3.78 -20.90 -21.82
CA ARG A 68 5.12 -20.60 -21.31
C ARG A 68 5.16 -19.26 -20.57
N ASP A 69 4.50 -18.23 -21.11
CA ASP A 69 4.35 -16.93 -20.45
C ASP A 69 3.63 -17.08 -19.09
N LEU A 70 2.58 -17.91 -19.04
CA LEU A 70 1.87 -18.25 -17.79
C LEU A 70 2.76 -18.96 -16.78
N ALA A 71 3.51 -19.98 -17.22
CA ALA A 71 4.46 -20.70 -16.38
C ALA A 71 5.53 -19.75 -15.80
N ARG A 72 6.15 -18.92 -16.64
CA ARG A 72 7.18 -17.95 -16.24
C ARG A 72 6.66 -16.96 -15.22
N TRP A 73 5.51 -16.35 -15.50
CA TRP A 73 4.87 -15.44 -14.56
C TRP A 73 4.62 -16.14 -13.21
N ALA A 74 4.04 -17.34 -13.22
CA ALA A 74 3.71 -18.07 -12.01
C ALA A 74 4.96 -18.39 -11.17
N ILE A 75 6.04 -18.81 -11.83
CA ILE A 75 7.32 -19.09 -11.18
C ILE A 75 7.88 -17.82 -10.53
N VAL A 76 8.07 -16.74 -11.29
CA VAL A 76 8.69 -15.51 -10.78
C VAL A 76 7.83 -14.81 -9.71
N ALA A 77 6.50 -14.83 -9.87
CA ALA A 77 5.59 -14.26 -8.89
C ALA A 77 5.70 -14.98 -7.53
N ASN A 78 5.90 -16.30 -7.55
CA ASN A 78 6.00 -17.12 -6.35
C ASN A 78 7.41 -17.34 -5.82
N ASP A 79 8.44 -16.98 -6.59
CA ASP A 79 9.83 -17.13 -6.16
C ASP A 79 10.29 -15.93 -5.30
N PRO A 80 10.53 -16.13 -3.98
CA PRO A 80 11.06 -15.07 -3.13
C PRO A 80 12.53 -14.74 -3.44
N ASN A 81 13.25 -15.63 -4.12
CA ASN A 81 14.66 -15.51 -4.46
C ASN A 81 14.90 -15.15 -5.93
N ALA A 82 13.84 -14.76 -6.66
CA ALA A 82 13.97 -14.27 -8.03
C ALA A 82 15.01 -13.15 -8.10
N SER A 83 15.87 -13.23 -9.11
CA SER A 83 16.89 -12.23 -9.37
C SER A 83 16.28 -10.88 -9.77
N TRP A 84 17.10 -9.82 -9.75
CA TRP A 84 16.66 -8.50 -10.19
C TRP A 84 16.17 -8.54 -11.65
N SER A 85 16.93 -9.20 -12.53
CA SER A 85 16.58 -9.33 -13.94
C SER A 85 15.25 -10.05 -14.15
N GLU A 86 15.03 -11.17 -13.48
CA GLU A 86 13.76 -11.92 -13.57
C GLU A 86 12.58 -11.09 -13.07
N THR A 87 12.76 -10.39 -11.94
CA THR A 87 11.71 -9.54 -11.37
C THR A 87 11.39 -8.35 -12.27
N ALA A 88 12.42 -7.68 -12.79
CA ALA A 88 12.28 -6.54 -13.69
C ALA A 88 11.62 -6.93 -15.02
N GLU A 89 12.05 -8.05 -15.61
CA GLU A 89 11.44 -8.60 -16.82
C GLU A 89 9.98 -8.96 -16.58
N ALA A 90 9.66 -9.63 -15.48
CA ALA A 90 8.28 -9.99 -15.13
C ALA A 90 7.37 -8.76 -14.95
N ILE A 91 7.87 -7.68 -14.36
CA ILE A 91 7.12 -6.41 -14.22
C ILE A 91 6.79 -5.81 -15.59
N VAL A 92 7.75 -5.85 -16.52
CA VAL A 92 7.59 -5.26 -17.86
C VAL A 92 6.70 -6.16 -18.74
N GLN A 93 6.98 -7.46 -18.78
CA GLN A 93 6.33 -8.41 -19.67
C GLN A 93 4.91 -8.75 -19.23
N PHE A 94 4.67 -8.88 -17.91
CA PHE A 94 3.38 -9.30 -17.35
C PHE A 94 2.65 -8.14 -16.70
N ALA A 95 2.76 -6.94 -17.28
CA ALA A 95 2.01 -5.77 -16.84
C ALA A 95 0.50 -6.04 -16.84
N GLY A 96 -0.18 -5.75 -15.73
CA GLY A 96 -1.62 -6.01 -15.56
C GLY A 96 -1.98 -7.43 -15.14
N TRP A 97 -1.02 -8.34 -15.04
CA TRP A 97 -1.25 -9.69 -14.55
C TRP A 97 -1.40 -9.70 -13.02
N PRO A 98 -1.97 -10.76 -12.43
CA PRO A 98 -2.10 -10.84 -10.98
C PRO A 98 -0.73 -10.71 -10.31
N ARG A 99 -0.73 -10.21 -9.08
CA ARG A 99 0.49 -9.99 -8.28
C ARG A 99 1.51 -8.99 -8.87
N ALA A 100 1.16 -8.24 -9.93
CA ALA A 100 2.02 -7.18 -10.45
C ALA A 100 2.43 -6.15 -9.38
N ARG A 101 1.51 -5.83 -8.45
CA ARG A 101 1.81 -4.97 -7.29
C ARG A 101 2.90 -5.54 -6.39
N GLU A 102 2.85 -6.85 -6.12
CA GLU A 102 3.81 -7.53 -5.25
C GLU A 102 5.19 -7.61 -5.90
N LEU A 103 5.25 -7.89 -7.21
CA LEU A 103 6.49 -7.84 -7.97
C LEU A 103 7.15 -6.46 -7.90
N ARG A 104 6.36 -5.38 -8.06
CA ARG A 104 6.87 -4.01 -7.93
C ARG A 104 7.38 -3.70 -6.52
N LEU A 105 6.67 -4.12 -5.48
CA LEU A 105 7.14 -3.96 -4.10
C LEU A 105 8.43 -4.75 -3.83
N ARG A 106 8.56 -5.96 -4.38
CA ARG A 106 9.79 -6.76 -4.29
C ARG A 106 10.94 -6.04 -5.00
N ALA A 107 10.72 -5.52 -6.21
CA ALA A 107 11.71 -4.72 -6.92
C ALA A 107 12.16 -3.50 -6.10
N GLU A 108 11.23 -2.77 -5.47
CA GLU A 108 11.57 -1.65 -4.58
C GLU A 108 12.44 -2.08 -3.39
N GLN A 109 12.18 -3.24 -2.78
CA GLN A 109 13.03 -3.78 -1.72
C GLN A 109 14.44 -4.13 -2.21
N MET A 110 14.56 -4.67 -3.43
CA MET A 110 15.85 -4.97 -4.05
C MET A 110 16.63 -3.68 -4.32
N LEU A 111 15.98 -2.63 -4.81
CA LEU A 111 16.60 -1.33 -5.05
C LEU A 111 17.07 -0.67 -3.74
N ALA A 112 16.26 -0.75 -2.69
CA ALA A 112 16.65 -0.26 -1.36
C ALA A 112 17.89 -1.00 -0.80
N ARG A 113 18.13 -2.25 -1.23
CA ARG A 113 19.32 -3.04 -0.89
C ARG A 113 20.50 -2.84 -1.85
N GLY A 114 20.38 -1.92 -2.82
CA GLY A 114 21.45 -1.62 -3.76
C GLY A 114 21.56 -2.61 -4.92
N ALA A 115 20.46 -3.21 -5.37
CA ALA A 115 20.46 -4.08 -6.55
C ALA A 115 20.92 -3.38 -7.84
N LEU A 116 20.86 -2.04 -7.89
CA LEU A 116 21.25 -1.22 -9.02
C LEU A 116 22.09 -0.02 -8.60
N SER A 117 22.83 0.56 -9.55
CA SER A 117 23.47 1.87 -9.36
C SER A 117 22.44 2.99 -9.15
N ALA A 118 22.90 4.16 -8.67
CA ALA A 118 22.03 5.31 -8.46
C ALA A 118 21.30 5.76 -9.74
N GLY A 119 22.00 5.86 -10.88
CA GLY A 119 21.41 6.20 -12.17
C GLY A 119 20.31 5.22 -12.58
N GLN A 120 20.63 3.93 -12.59
CA GLN A 120 19.67 2.89 -12.96
C GLN A 120 18.46 2.83 -12.00
N THR A 121 18.68 3.10 -10.70
CA THR A 121 17.61 3.16 -9.70
C THR A 121 16.68 4.35 -9.95
N ALA A 122 17.24 5.53 -10.22
CA ALA A 122 16.48 6.73 -10.54
C ALA A 122 15.64 6.52 -11.82
N ASP A 123 16.25 5.99 -12.88
CA ASP A 123 15.59 5.70 -14.16
C ASP A 123 14.45 4.69 -13.98
N TRP A 124 14.71 3.61 -13.24
CA TRP A 124 13.70 2.59 -12.98
C TRP A 124 12.51 3.16 -12.22
N LEU A 125 12.74 3.92 -11.15
CA LEU A 125 11.69 4.49 -10.31
C LEU A 125 11.03 5.72 -10.95
N MET A 126 11.62 6.30 -11.99
CA MET A 126 10.95 7.27 -12.85
C MET A 126 9.94 6.58 -13.77
N ARG A 127 10.31 5.46 -14.39
CA ARG A 127 9.41 4.65 -15.24
C ARG A 127 8.33 3.93 -14.43
N PHE A 128 8.67 3.44 -13.25
CA PHE A 128 7.76 2.73 -12.33
C PHE A 128 7.73 3.47 -10.98
N PRO A 129 6.87 4.49 -10.83
CA PRO A 129 6.80 5.29 -9.61
C PRO A 129 6.66 4.43 -8.33
N PRO A 130 7.35 4.77 -7.23
CA PRO A 130 7.31 3.97 -6.00
C PRO A 130 5.90 3.75 -5.45
N LEU A 131 5.63 2.52 -5.01
CA LEU A 131 4.41 2.11 -4.31
C LEU A 131 4.58 2.10 -2.78
N SER A 132 5.82 1.96 -2.30
CA SER A 132 6.17 1.91 -0.89
C SER A 132 7.06 3.07 -0.46
N GLY A 133 7.15 3.27 0.86
CA GLY A 133 8.14 4.19 1.43
C GLY A 133 9.58 3.78 1.12
N LEU A 134 9.88 2.47 1.07
CA LEU A 134 11.22 1.98 0.70
C LEU A 134 11.61 2.38 -0.72
N GLY A 135 10.70 2.19 -1.69
CA GLY A 135 10.94 2.63 -3.07
C GLY A 135 11.11 4.15 -3.16
N ALA A 136 10.29 4.91 -2.44
CA ALA A 136 10.41 6.38 -2.44
C ALA A 136 11.71 6.86 -1.77
N LEU A 137 12.17 6.18 -0.72
CA LEU A 137 13.46 6.43 -0.10
C LEU A 137 14.62 6.12 -1.05
N ALA A 138 14.57 4.95 -1.71
CA ALA A 138 15.57 4.56 -2.70
C ALA A 138 15.64 5.58 -3.85
N GLN A 139 14.49 6.09 -4.33
CA GLN A 139 14.45 7.14 -5.34
C GLN A 139 15.12 8.44 -4.86
N ALA A 140 14.78 8.92 -3.66
CA ALA A 140 15.37 10.14 -3.11
C ALA A 140 16.89 9.99 -2.91
N GLN A 141 17.33 8.84 -2.41
CA GLN A 141 18.77 8.53 -2.26
C GLN A 141 19.50 8.48 -3.59
N ALA A 142 18.89 7.87 -4.62
CA ALA A 142 19.45 7.81 -5.96
C ALA A 142 19.62 9.21 -6.57
N LEU A 143 18.59 10.05 -6.51
CA LEU A 143 18.65 11.43 -7.01
C LEU A 143 19.69 12.27 -6.27
N ASN A 144 19.79 12.11 -4.94
CA ASN A 144 20.80 12.80 -4.16
C ASN A 144 22.23 12.38 -4.58
N ALA A 145 22.45 11.10 -4.86
CA ALA A 145 23.73 10.58 -5.33
C ALA A 145 24.09 11.06 -6.74
N LEU A 146 23.09 11.37 -7.57
CA LEU A 146 23.26 11.97 -8.91
C LEU A 146 23.49 13.50 -8.87
N GLY A 147 23.44 14.12 -7.68
CA GLY A 147 23.59 15.57 -7.52
C GLY A 147 22.30 16.38 -7.71
N GLU A 148 21.16 15.71 -7.94
CA GLU A 148 19.85 16.34 -8.09
C GLU A 148 19.23 16.71 -6.72
N ARG A 149 19.95 17.53 -5.95
CA ARG A 149 19.65 17.80 -4.54
C ARG A 149 18.25 18.34 -4.29
N GLU A 150 17.76 19.25 -5.13
CA GLU A 150 16.44 19.84 -4.93
C GLU A 150 15.31 18.83 -5.14
N GLN A 151 15.39 18.01 -6.19
CA GLN A 151 14.40 16.95 -6.43
C GLN A 151 14.45 15.88 -5.36
N ALA A 152 15.66 15.51 -4.91
CA ALA A 152 15.84 14.57 -3.81
C ALA A 152 15.20 15.09 -2.51
N ARG A 153 15.42 16.36 -2.17
CA ARG A 153 14.80 17.02 -1.01
C ARG A 153 13.27 17.00 -1.08
N GLN A 154 12.70 17.40 -2.21
CA GLN A 154 11.24 17.44 -2.38
C GLN A 154 10.61 16.05 -2.20
N LYS A 155 11.20 15.03 -2.84
CA LYS A 155 10.74 13.64 -2.70
C LYS A 155 10.90 13.12 -1.28
N LEU A 156 12.00 13.46 -0.62
CA LEU A 156 12.22 13.07 0.77
C LEU A 156 11.18 13.69 1.71
N LYS A 157 10.88 14.98 1.57
CA LYS A 157 9.85 15.63 2.40
C LYS A 157 8.49 14.99 2.22
N ALA A 158 8.07 14.75 0.96
CA ALA A 158 6.82 14.06 0.67
C ALA A 158 6.80 12.64 1.29
N LEU A 159 7.87 11.87 1.08
CA LEU A 159 8.05 10.55 1.69
C LEU A 159 7.91 10.61 3.22
N TRP A 160 8.64 11.52 3.86
CA TRP A 160 8.72 11.63 5.32
C TRP A 160 7.35 11.96 5.94
N ARG A 161 6.57 12.82 5.28
CA ARG A 161 5.25 13.24 5.76
C ARG A 161 4.15 12.21 5.51
N GLU A 162 4.25 11.43 4.43
CA GLU A 162 3.08 10.69 3.90
C GLU A 162 3.24 9.16 3.88
N ARG A 163 4.47 8.64 3.95
CA ARG A 163 4.73 7.21 3.73
C ARG A 163 5.15 6.50 5.01
N ASN A 164 4.57 5.31 5.21
CA ASN A 164 5.11 4.40 6.20
C ASN A 164 6.46 3.86 5.74
N LEU A 165 7.38 3.77 6.70
CA LEU A 165 8.75 3.29 6.53
C LEU A 165 9.05 2.32 7.67
N PRO A 166 9.76 1.22 7.43
CA PRO A 166 10.26 0.41 8.54
C PRO A 166 11.14 1.24 9.47
N VAL A 167 11.10 0.95 10.77
CA VAL A 167 11.77 1.76 11.81
C VAL A 167 13.27 1.96 11.52
N ALA A 168 13.95 0.92 11.02
CA ALA A 168 15.36 1.01 10.65
C ALA A 168 15.60 2.05 9.53
N ASP A 169 14.74 2.05 8.51
CA ASP A 169 14.82 2.98 7.38
C ASP A 169 14.43 4.41 7.78
N GLN A 170 13.52 4.57 8.75
CA GLN A 170 13.21 5.88 9.33
C GLN A 170 14.43 6.50 10.00
N SER A 171 15.11 5.74 10.85
CA SER A 171 16.33 6.19 11.53
C SER A 171 17.43 6.53 10.52
N ALA A 172 17.64 5.67 9.51
CA ALA A 172 18.62 5.92 8.47
C ALA A 172 18.30 7.18 7.63
N ALA A 173 17.02 7.38 7.28
CA ALA A 173 16.57 8.58 6.57
C ALA A 173 16.77 9.83 7.43
N LEU A 174 16.40 9.80 8.71
CA LEU A 174 16.60 10.92 9.62
C LEU A 174 18.09 11.26 9.77
N SER A 175 18.96 10.27 9.98
CA SER A 175 20.40 10.50 10.11
C SER A 175 21.02 11.11 8.86
N ARG A 176 20.57 10.69 7.67
CA ARG A 176 21.15 11.16 6.40
C ARG A 176 20.62 12.52 5.97
N PHE A 177 19.38 12.85 6.31
CA PHE A 177 18.68 14.00 5.76
C PHE A 177 18.11 14.96 6.82
N ALA A 178 18.57 14.88 8.07
CA ALA A 178 18.11 15.77 9.14
C ALA A 178 18.20 17.25 8.76
N GLY A 179 19.24 17.67 8.02
CA GLY A 179 19.40 19.06 7.59
C GLY A 179 18.41 19.53 6.52
N ASP A 180 17.72 18.60 5.86
CA ASP A 180 16.75 18.90 4.80
C ASP A 180 15.29 18.89 5.30
N LEU A 181 15.04 18.34 6.48
CA LEU A 181 13.71 18.22 7.08
C LEU A 181 13.44 19.40 8.01
N THR A 182 12.25 20.00 7.89
CA THR A 182 11.85 21.09 8.77
C THR A 182 11.09 20.57 9.99
N ARG A 183 10.87 21.44 10.97
CA ARG A 183 10.01 21.12 12.12
C ARG A 183 8.62 20.68 11.68
N GLU A 184 8.04 21.35 10.70
CA GLU A 184 6.72 21.05 10.14
C GLU A 184 6.69 19.68 9.44
N ASP A 185 7.82 19.21 8.90
CA ASP A 185 7.95 17.87 8.35
C ASP A 185 7.95 16.81 9.46
N HIS A 186 8.60 17.09 10.59
CA HIS A 186 8.56 16.22 11.77
C HIS A 186 7.18 16.18 12.43
N GLU A 187 6.49 17.31 12.54
CA GLU A 187 5.12 17.41 13.03
C GLU A 187 4.17 16.53 12.20
N ALA A 188 4.21 16.69 10.87
CA ALA A 188 3.40 15.87 9.96
C ALA A 188 3.73 14.37 10.07
N ARG A 189 5.00 14.00 10.25
CA ARG A 189 5.36 12.59 10.43
C ARG A 189 4.88 12.04 11.77
N VAL A 190 4.99 12.80 12.85
CA VAL A 190 4.44 12.38 14.15
C VAL A 190 2.94 12.17 14.06
N ASP A 191 2.23 13.05 13.35
CA ASP A 191 0.79 12.88 13.11
C ASP A 191 0.46 11.58 12.38
N LEU A 192 1.21 11.26 11.31
CA LEU A 192 1.08 10.00 10.57
C LEU A 192 1.38 8.79 11.48
N LEU A 193 2.45 8.83 12.27
CA LEU A 193 2.84 7.72 13.14
C LEU A 193 1.79 7.47 14.23
N ILE A 194 1.20 8.52 14.81
CA ILE A 194 0.09 8.39 15.76
C ILE A 194 -1.13 7.75 15.08
N TRP A 195 -1.45 8.17 13.86
CA TRP A 195 -2.55 7.59 13.08
C TRP A 195 -2.35 6.09 12.79
N LEU A 196 -1.12 5.68 12.51
CA LEU A 196 -0.73 4.27 12.32
C LEU A 196 -0.55 3.49 13.64
N GLU A 197 -0.79 4.12 14.79
CA GLU A 197 -0.59 3.58 16.13
C GLU A 197 0.88 3.19 16.45
N GLU A 198 1.85 3.76 15.73
CA GLU A 198 3.29 3.60 15.96
C GLU A 198 3.81 4.58 17.04
N PHE A 199 3.27 4.46 18.26
CA PHE A 199 3.47 5.46 19.33
C PHE A 199 4.92 5.59 19.83
N SER A 200 5.67 4.49 19.89
CA SER A 200 7.08 4.52 20.28
C SER A 200 7.93 5.27 19.25
N THR A 201 7.70 5.02 17.97
CA THR A 201 8.35 5.72 16.86
C THR A 201 7.96 7.21 16.85
N ALA A 202 6.70 7.54 17.11
CA ALA A 202 6.25 8.92 17.24
C ALA A 202 6.98 9.66 18.37
N ARG A 203 7.09 9.05 19.56
CA ARG A 203 7.80 9.64 20.71
C ARG A 203 9.29 9.85 20.45
N ALA A 204 9.92 9.00 19.65
CA ALA A 204 11.33 9.17 19.28
C ALA A 204 11.60 10.49 18.51
N LEU A 205 10.58 11.07 17.88
CA LEU A 205 10.69 12.34 17.15
C LEU A 205 10.32 13.57 18.00
N PHE A 206 9.95 13.41 19.28
CA PHE A 206 9.47 14.52 20.10
C PHE A 206 10.51 15.62 20.34
N SER A 207 11.80 15.29 20.30
CA SER A 207 12.89 16.27 20.37
C SER A 207 12.90 17.24 19.18
N GLN A 208 12.32 16.85 18.04
CA GLN A 208 12.22 17.66 16.84
C GLN A 208 11.00 18.60 16.84
N LEU A 209 10.04 18.38 17.74
CA LEU A 209 8.82 19.17 17.84
C LEU A 209 9.00 20.39 18.75
N SER A 210 8.15 21.40 18.53
CA SER A 210 7.95 22.46 19.53
C SER A 210 7.32 21.89 20.82
N PRO A 211 7.51 22.55 21.98
CA PRO A 211 6.91 22.09 23.24
C PRO A 211 5.38 21.94 23.19
N SER A 212 4.69 22.86 22.49
CA SER A 212 3.24 22.84 22.33
C SER A 212 2.77 21.66 21.47
N MET A 213 3.44 21.40 20.35
CA MET A 213 3.11 20.24 19.49
C MET A 213 3.45 18.91 20.16
N ARG A 214 4.53 18.86 20.95
CA ARG A 214 4.86 17.70 21.79
C ARG A 214 3.74 17.39 22.79
N ALA A 215 3.21 18.42 23.47
CA ALA A 215 2.10 18.24 24.41
C ALA A 215 0.84 17.72 23.70
N ALA A 216 0.49 18.28 22.53
CA ALA A 216 -0.64 17.82 21.73
C ALA A 216 -0.47 16.37 21.24
N ALA A 217 0.72 16.01 20.76
CA ALA A 217 1.05 14.66 20.34
C ALA A 217 0.96 13.65 21.50
N GLU A 218 1.52 13.97 22.67
CA GLU A 218 1.46 13.09 23.83
C GLU A 218 0.01 12.91 24.32
N ALA A 219 -0.79 13.97 24.35
CA ALA A 219 -2.20 13.87 24.70
C ALA A 219 -2.96 12.93 23.76
N ARG A 220 -2.72 13.02 22.44
CA ARG A 220 -3.29 12.13 21.43
C ARG A 220 -2.91 10.67 21.66
N ILE A 221 -1.63 10.40 21.92
CA ILE A 221 -1.16 9.04 22.22
C ILE A 221 -1.84 8.50 23.48
N LEU A 222 -1.92 9.28 24.56
CA LEU A 222 -2.54 8.86 25.81
C LEU A 222 -4.04 8.62 25.67
N LEU A 223 -4.74 9.43 24.87
CA LEU A 223 -6.13 9.20 24.48
C LEU A 223 -6.27 7.89 23.70
N ALA A 224 -5.45 7.67 22.67
CA ALA A 224 -5.49 6.45 21.86
C ALA A 224 -5.26 5.17 22.72
N GLN A 225 -4.35 5.25 23.70
CA GLN A 225 -4.00 4.19 24.64
C GLN A 225 -4.96 4.05 25.83
N ARG A 226 -5.96 4.95 25.97
CA ARG A 226 -6.90 5.00 27.12
C ARG A 226 -6.18 5.12 28.46
N SER A 227 -5.10 5.89 28.51
CA SER A 227 -4.37 6.15 29.75
C SER A 227 -5.28 6.84 30.77
N ARG A 228 -5.11 6.50 32.06
CA ARG A 228 -5.76 7.21 33.18
C ARG A 228 -5.37 8.69 33.24
N THR A 229 -4.23 9.05 32.67
CA THR A 229 -3.73 10.43 32.62
C THR A 229 -4.14 11.19 31.35
N ALA A 230 -4.95 10.59 30.47
CA ALA A 230 -5.30 11.19 29.17
C ALA A 230 -6.00 12.56 29.31
N ASN A 231 -6.94 12.70 30.26
CA ASN A 231 -7.62 13.98 30.50
C ASN A 231 -6.67 15.06 31.02
N ALA A 232 -5.73 14.70 31.91
CA ALA A 232 -4.73 15.63 32.41
C ALA A 232 -3.78 16.08 31.30
N ALA A 233 -3.35 15.15 30.44
CA ALA A 233 -2.54 15.48 29.27
C ALA A 233 -3.28 16.38 28.28
N LEU A 234 -4.57 16.13 28.04
CA LEU A 234 -5.40 16.97 27.18
C LEU A 234 -5.55 18.40 27.75
N ALA A 235 -5.73 18.54 29.06
CA ALA A 235 -5.82 19.85 29.72
C ALA A 235 -4.51 20.66 29.61
N ALA A 236 -3.36 19.99 29.49
CA ALA A 236 -2.06 20.63 29.30
C ALA A 236 -1.80 21.10 27.85
N VAL A 237 -2.65 20.71 26.89
CA VAL A 237 -2.55 21.16 25.49
C VAL A 237 -3.02 22.61 25.40
N PRO A 238 -2.27 23.52 24.74
CA PRO A 238 -2.72 24.90 24.51
C PRO A 238 -4.09 24.95 23.82
N ALA A 239 -4.96 25.88 24.22
CA ALA A 239 -6.35 25.94 23.76
C ALA A 239 -6.49 25.90 22.23
N GLY A 240 -5.66 26.64 21.49
CA GLY A 240 -5.69 26.62 20.02
C GLY A 240 -5.35 25.27 19.39
N LEU A 241 -4.55 24.43 20.07
CA LEU A 241 -4.20 23.09 19.59
C LEU A 241 -5.24 22.03 19.98
N GLN A 242 -6.04 22.26 21.03
CA GLN A 242 -7.11 21.34 21.40
C GLN A 242 -8.16 21.18 20.30
N GLU A 243 -8.40 22.24 19.53
CA GLU A 243 -9.36 22.26 18.42
C GLU A 243 -8.82 21.70 17.10
N THR A 244 -7.56 21.23 17.08
CA THR A 244 -7.00 20.60 15.88
C THR A 244 -7.67 19.26 15.59
N ALA A 245 -7.81 18.93 14.29
CA ALA A 245 -8.47 17.71 13.85
C ALA A 245 -7.86 16.44 14.48
N GLY A 246 -6.55 16.38 14.66
CA GLY A 246 -5.87 15.24 15.27
C GLY A 246 -6.24 15.02 16.74
N VAL A 247 -6.34 16.10 17.53
CA VAL A 247 -6.74 16.02 18.95
C VAL A 247 -8.23 15.68 19.06
N GLN A 248 -9.08 16.34 18.27
CA GLN A 248 -10.53 16.10 18.27
C GLN A 248 -10.87 14.67 17.83
N TYR A 249 -10.17 14.15 16.82
CA TYR A 249 -10.33 12.76 16.38
C TYR A 249 -10.04 11.77 17.52
N GLU A 250 -8.89 11.89 18.19
CA GLU A 250 -8.55 10.97 19.28
C GLU A 250 -9.45 11.14 20.50
N ARG A 251 -9.87 12.38 20.81
CA ARG A 251 -10.85 12.65 21.87
C ARG A 251 -12.20 11.98 21.59
N ALA A 252 -12.73 12.13 20.37
CA ALA A 252 -13.98 11.49 19.96
C ALA A 252 -13.86 9.96 19.97
N ARG A 253 -12.75 9.42 19.45
CA ARG A 253 -12.44 7.99 19.46
C ARG A 253 -12.36 7.44 20.87
N TRP A 254 -11.70 8.14 21.78
CA TRP A 254 -11.60 7.79 23.20
C TRP A 254 -12.97 7.81 23.88
N ARG A 255 -13.77 8.86 23.68
CA ARG A 255 -15.13 8.95 24.25
C ARG A 255 -16.02 7.78 23.82
N ARG A 256 -16.06 7.47 22.51
CA ARG A 256 -16.80 6.31 21.99
C ARG A 256 -16.35 5.00 22.64
N ARG A 257 -15.04 4.80 22.81
CA ARG A 257 -14.48 3.58 23.41
C ARG A 257 -14.75 3.45 24.91
N ASN A 258 -15.13 4.53 25.60
CA ASN A 258 -15.44 4.55 27.02
C ASN A 258 -16.96 4.70 27.28
N GLY A 259 -17.81 4.63 26.24
CA GLY A 259 -19.26 4.78 26.41
C GLY A 259 -19.73 6.20 26.73
N LEU A 260 -18.90 7.21 26.46
CA LEU A 260 -19.17 8.63 26.71
C LEU A 260 -19.64 9.34 25.43
N ALA A 261 -20.40 8.65 24.57
CA ALA A 261 -20.70 9.09 23.20
C ALA A 261 -21.86 10.11 23.12
N GLU A 262 -22.58 10.33 24.20
CA GLU A 262 -23.73 11.24 24.27
C GLU A 262 -23.49 12.25 25.38
N ASP A 263 -23.16 13.48 24.97
CA ASP A 263 -23.39 14.79 25.61
C ASP A 263 -22.70 15.89 24.76
#